data_AF-A0A7Y4GZV4-F1
#
_entry.id   AF-A0A7Y4GZV4-F1
#
_cell.length_a   1.000
_cell.length_b   1.000
_cell.length_c   1.000
_cell.angle_alpha   90.00
_cell.angle_beta   90.00
_cell.angle_gamma   90.00
#
_symmetry.space_group_name_H-M   'P 1'
#
loop_
_entity.id
_entity.type
_entity.pdbx_description
1 polymer ?
#
loop_
_entity_poly.entity_id
_entity_poly.type
_entity_poly.pdbx_seq_one_letter_code
_entity_poly.pdbx_strand_id
1 'polypeptide(L)'
;MGIFGALTTAVGGLRANSYALENVSGNIANSQTTAFKRIDTSFLDLIPQTATTAQLAGGVTTQSRATNSVQGDVQTASVATFMAINGNGFFAVQKPGNFTDGTPVFDGVDRYTRRGDFQLDKSGYLVNGAGYYLQGVPIDPTTGNPSGSSPQVLRFQNDFLPAQQTTRIDYRANLASYPLTTKHDVSVPGSELIAPGSYSAGHNPLALGTPAAPYTDASRSGTTQNNKATPSVANTAATLLSGAAGSNSISTNFVAGDTITVNGQTLTFMASGTAVGANQINVDDSIGTLLSKIDFLQGTSVSSTIASGSITLHSGTANNLSVSSSNTAAWAALGFTGTVTATRGGGGGVGTGQVVGNDNSTFLGESIAGGAVTTYDISGAPVNLQFRWAKVDSATLGAGHTDTWNLFYQVNPNATGTQVAWQNVNTNFTFSASGQMSPAIPSVELTNAVVNGVALGSPVINFGTGGVTQFADANGNVQVNQIQQDGFPAGQLQSVGVGTNGRIVGNYSNGRNLDLAEISVATFNGTNFLKRVNGGAFEVTDGSGQALYGKAGTIVGSSLEGSNTDIADEFTKLIVTQQAYSANTKVITTSNTMVQDLLNVLR
;
A
#
# COMPACT_ATOMS: atom_id res chain seq x y z
N MET A 1 -5.15 -13.00 -85.64
CA MET A 1 -5.05 -11.76 -84.84
C MET A 1 -4.87 -10.60 -85.81
N GLY A 2 -5.83 -9.67 -85.90
CA GLY A 2 -5.61 -8.43 -86.64
C GLY A 2 -4.62 -7.54 -85.87
N ILE A 3 -3.73 -6.83 -86.58
CA ILE A 3 -2.71 -5.93 -85.97
C ILE A 3 -3.37 -4.96 -84.97
N PHE A 4 -4.59 -4.47 -85.27
CA PHE A 4 -5.36 -3.61 -84.38
C PHE A 4 -5.72 -4.26 -83.03
N GLY A 5 -6.04 -5.56 -82.99
CA GLY A 5 -6.34 -6.28 -81.75
C GLY A 5 -5.09 -6.53 -80.89
N ALA A 6 -3.92 -6.70 -81.51
CA ALA A 6 -2.65 -6.78 -80.81
C ALA A 6 -2.27 -5.43 -80.18
N LEU A 7 -2.52 -4.31 -80.90
CA LEU A 7 -2.27 -2.96 -80.41
C LEU A 7 -3.18 -2.60 -79.21
N THR A 8 -4.48 -2.90 -79.27
CA THR A 8 -5.40 -2.60 -78.15
C THR A 8 -5.05 -3.39 -76.89
N THR A 9 -4.65 -4.65 -77.05
CA THR A 9 -4.20 -5.51 -75.94
C THR A 9 -2.88 -5.01 -75.35
N ALA A 10 -1.92 -4.64 -76.19
CA ALA A 10 -0.64 -4.09 -75.73
C ALA A 10 -0.82 -2.75 -74.98
N VAL A 11 -1.71 -1.87 -75.45
CA VAL A 11 -2.05 -0.60 -74.77
C VAL A 11 -2.73 -0.85 -73.42
N GLY A 12 -3.67 -1.81 -73.34
CA GLY A 12 -4.28 -2.24 -72.08
C GLY A 12 -3.24 -2.75 -71.09
N GLY A 13 -2.31 -3.59 -71.55
CA GLY A 13 -1.18 -4.09 -70.77
C GLY A 13 -0.23 -2.98 -70.29
N LEU A 14 0.05 -1.97 -71.12
CA LEU A 14 0.87 -0.82 -70.70
C LEU A 14 0.19 -0.02 -69.59
N ARG A 15 -1.11 0.29 -69.72
CA ARG A 15 -1.86 1.01 -68.68
C ARG A 15 -1.93 0.22 -67.38
N ALA A 16 -2.19 -1.09 -67.48
CA ALA A 16 -2.20 -2.00 -66.33
C ALA A 16 -0.85 -2.03 -65.61
N ASN A 17 0.26 -2.13 -66.35
CA ASN A 17 1.60 -2.13 -65.78
C ASN A 17 2.02 -0.75 -65.24
N SER A 18 1.61 0.36 -65.87
CA SER A 18 1.80 1.71 -65.31
C SER A 18 1.10 1.84 -63.95
N TYR A 19 -0.15 1.38 -63.85
CA TYR A 19 -0.89 1.39 -62.60
C TYR A 19 -0.23 0.53 -61.51
N ALA A 20 0.27 -0.65 -61.90
CA ALA A 20 1.05 -1.50 -61.00
C ALA A 20 2.36 -0.82 -60.54
N LEU A 21 3.08 -0.14 -61.43
CA LEU A 21 4.27 0.63 -61.08
C LEU A 21 3.97 1.77 -60.11
N GLU A 22 2.85 2.48 -60.28
CA GLU A 22 2.40 3.53 -59.36
C GLU A 22 2.17 2.98 -57.95
N ASN A 23 1.45 1.87 -57.83
CA ASN A 23 1.21 1.22 -56.54
C ASN A 23 2.50 0.74 -55.88
N VAL A 24 3.39 0.06 -56.62
CA VAL A 24 4.68 -0.42 -56.09
C VAL A 24 5.56 0.76 -55.67
N SER A 25 5.64 1.81 -56.48
CA SER A 25 6.40 3.02 -56.15
C SER A 25 5.85 3.72 -54.90
N GLY A 26 4.53 3.79 -54.76
CA GLY A 26 3.85 4.32 -53.58
C GLY A 26 4.13 3.48 -52.33
N ASN A 27 4.13 2.15 -52.45
CA ASN A 27 4.47 1.24 -51.35
C ASN A 27 5.92 1.44 -50.89
N ILE A 28 6.88 1.51 -51.83
CA ILE A 28 8.31 1.74 -51.53
C ILE A 28 8.50 3.08 -50.83
N ALA A 29 7.88 4.15 -51.35
CA ALA A 29 7.99 5.50 -50.79
C ALA A 29 7.45 5.59 -49.35
N ASN A 30 6.46 4.78 -48.99
CA ASN A 30 5.85 4.74 -47.65
C ASN A 30 6.28 3.53 -46.80
N SER A 31 7.35 2.82 -47.21
CA SER A 31 7.86 1.65 -46.48
C SER A 31 8.35 1.99 -45.06
N GLN A 32 8.77 3.24 -44.83
CA GLN A 32 9.21 3.72 -43.51
C GLN A 32 8.13 4.51 -42.76
N THR A 33 6.93 4.65 -43.34
CA THR A 33 5.83 5.37 -42.67
C THR A 33 5.16 4.46 -41.63
N THR A 34 5.01 4.97 -40.42
CA THR A 34 4.37 4.27 -39.30
C THR A 34 3.00 3.73 -39.70
N ALA A 35 2.79 2.44 -39.47
CA ALA A 35 1.54 1.71 -39.72
C ALA A 35 0.97 1.85 -41.14
N PHE A 36 1.80 2.15 -42.14
CA PHE A 36 1.34 2.21 -43.53
C PHE A 36 0.82 0.84 -44.01
N LYS A 37 -0.29 0.89 -44.75
CA LYS A 37 -0.90 -0.29 -45.36
C LYS A 37 -0.68 -0.25 -46.87
N ARG A 38 0.10 -1.18 -47.39
CA ARG A 38 0.38 -1.33 -48.82
C ARG A 38 -0.89 -1.56 -49.64
N ILE A 39 -0.80 -1.25 -50.92
CA ILE A 39 -1.84 -1.50 -51.90
C ILE A 39 -1.26 -2.45 -52.95
N ASP A 40 -1.94 -3.57 -53.18
CA ASP A 40 -1.60 -4.51 -54.24
C ASP A 40 -2.35 -4.14 -55.53
N THR A 41 -1.84 -4.59 -56.68
CA THR A 41 -2.54 -4.47 -57.96
C THR A 41 -3.14 -5.81 -58.36
N SER A 42 -4.45 -5.85 -58.60
CA SER A 42 -5.13 -7.00 -59.18
C SER A 42 -5.33 -6.77 -60.68
N PHE A 43 -4.89 -7.73 -61.49
CA PHE A 43 -5.13 -7.75 -62.94
C PHE A 43 -6.40 -8.54 -63.23
N LEU A 44 -7.25 -8.00 -64.10
CA LEU A 44 -8.46 -8.66 -64.58
C LEU A 44 -8.37 -8.80 -66.09
N ASP A 45 -8.66 -9.99 -66.60
CA ASP A 45 -8.78 -10.21 -68.03
C ASP A 45 -10.11 -9.65 -68.55
N LEU A 46 -10.06 -9.09 -69.76
CA LEU A 46 -11.23 -8.57 -70.45
C LEU A 46 -11.56 -9.47 -71.63
N ILE A 47 -12.47 -10.41 -71.44
CA ILE A 47 -12.87 -11.37 -72.47
C ILE A 47 -13.93 -10.75 -73.39
N PRO A 48 -13.66 -10.59 -74.69
CA PRO A 48 -14.69 -10.17 -75.64
C PRO A 48 -15.67 -11.31 -75.92
N GLN A 49 -16.97 -11.01 -75.94
CA GLN A 49 -18.00 -11.98 -76.29
C GLN A 49 -17.82 -12.44 -77.74
N THR A 50 -17.40 -13.69 -77.93
CA THR A 50 -17.11 -14.31 -79.23
C THR A 50 -17.69 -15.72 -79.31
N ALA A 51 -17.86 -16.26 -80.52
CA ALA A 51 -18.37 -17.61 -80.74
C ALA A 51 -17.45 -18.67 -80.12
N THR A 52 -18.01 -19.80 -79.67
CA THR A 52 -17.31 -20.90 -78.96
C THR A 52 -16.09 -21.48 -79.69
N THR A 53 -15.98 -21.29 -81.01
CA THR A 53 -14.89 -21.80 -81.85
C THR A 53 -13.80 -20.79 -82.18
N ALA A 54 -13.91 -19.53 -81.75
CA ALA A 54 -12.93 -18.47 -82.04
C ALA A 54 -12.73 -17.55 -80.83
N GLN A 55 -12.00 -18.03 -79.81
CA GLN A 55 -11.56 -17.19 -78.70
C GLN A 55 -10.39 -16.30 -79.13
N LEU A 56 -10.60 -14.99 -79.06
CA LEU A 56 -9.53 -13.99 -79.15
C LEU A 56 -8.94 -13.79 -77.75
N ALA A 57 -7.62 -13.64 -77.66
CA ALA A 57 -6.99 -13.16 -76.44
C ALA A 57 -7.56 -11.76 -76.11
N GLY A 58 -8.14 -11.64 -74.92
CA GLY A 58 -8.73 -10.42 -74.41
C GLY A 58 -7.70 -9.36 -74.01
N GLY A 59 -8.19 -8.18 -73.64
CA GLY A 59 -7.39 -7.14 -73.00
C GLY A 59 -7.15 -7.43 -71.51
N VAL A 60 -6.47 -6.52 -70.82
CA VAL A 60 -6.32 -6.53 -69.36
C VAL A 60 -6.71 -5.17 -68.79
N THR A 61 -7.34 -5.18 -67.62
CA THR A 61 -7.60 -4.00 -66.79
C THR A 61 -7.09 -4.24 -65.38
N THR A 62 -6.98 -3.19 -64.57
CA THR A 62 -6.42 -3.26 -63.22
C THR A 62 -7.29 -2.55 -62.20
N GLN A 63 -7.23 -3.04 -60.97
CA GLN A 63 -7.79 -2.36 -59.80
C GLN A 63 -6.85 -2.49 -58.60
N SER A 64 -6.88 -1.50 -57.73
CA SER A 64 -6.17 -1.55 -56.46
C SER A 64 -6.87 -2.49 -55.48
N ARG A 65 -6.10 -3.29 -54.76
CA ARG A 65 -6.55 -4.13 -53.67
C ARG A 65 -5.89 -3.67 -52.37
N ALA A 66 -6.69 -3.16 -51.45
CA ALA A 66 -6.22 -2.75 -50.14
C ALA A 66 -5.79 -3.97 -49.30
N THR A 67 -4.75 -3.79 -48.49
CA THR A 67 -4.28 -4.79 -47.51
C THR A 67 -4.47 -4.30 -46.07
N ASN A 68 -5.56 -3.57 -45.82
CA ASN A 68 -5.79 -2.85 -44.56
C ASN A 68 -5.81 -3.78 -43.34
N SER A 69 -6.18 -5.05 -43.52
CA SER A 69 -6.18 -6.07 -42.46
C SER A 69 -4.79 -6.63 -42.15
N VAL A 70 -3.84 -6.61 -43.10
CA VAL A 70 -2.51 -7.21 -42.94
C VAL A 70 -1.67 -6.36 -41.98
N GLN A 71 -1.20 -6.97 -40.90
CA GLN A 71 -0.38 -6.34 -39.87
C GLN A 71 1.06 -6.14 -40.36
N GLY A 72 1.69 -5.04 -39.98
CA GLY A 72 3.14 -4.85 -40.07
C GLY A 72 3.83 -5.31 -38.79
N ASP A 73 5.17 -5.25 -38.77
CA ASP A 73 5.92 -5.63 -37.57
C ASP A 73 5.65 -4.68 -36.41
N VAL A 74 5.38 -5.23 -35.23
CA VAL A 74 5.24 -4.44 -33.99
C VAL A 74 6.61 -4.35 -33.32
N GLN A 75 7.10 -3.13 -33.19
CA GLN A 75 8.40 -2.83 -32.59
C GLN A 75 8.22 -2.04 -31.30
N THR A 76 9.05 -2.31 -30.30
CA THR A 76 9.06 -1.56 -29.04
C THR A 76 9.54 -0.13 -29.26
N ALA A 77 8.95 0.82 -28.52
CA ALA A 77 9.28 2.23 -28.56
C ALA A 77 9.56 2.77 -27.15
N SER A 78 10.44 3.77 -27.06
CA SER A 78 10.81 4.39 -25.77
C SER A 78 9.76 5.34 -25.21
N VAL A 79 8.74 5.72 -26.01
CA VAL A 79 7.70 6.68 -25.61
C VAL A 79 6.50 5.91 -25.04
N ALA A 80 6.19 6.16 -23.77
CA ALA A 80 5.16 5.41 -23.03
C ALA A 80 3.73 5.58 -23.58
N THR A 81 3.47 6.66 -24.33
CA THR A 81 2.18 6.92 -24.98
C THR A 81 2.07 6.28 -26.37
N PHE A 82 3.15 5.71 -26.90
CA PHE A 82 3.08 4.97 -28.15
C PHE A 82 2.39 3.63 -27.93
N MET A 83 1.59 3.23 -28.90
CA MET A 83 0.83 1.99 -28.83
C MET A 83 0.68 1.33 -30.19
N ALA A 84 0.57 0.01 -30.19
CA ALA A 84 0.27 -0.78 -31.37
C ALA A 84 -0.91 -1.69 -31.08
N ILE A 85 -1.68 -2.01 -32.12
CA ILE A 85 -2.72 -3.04 -32.05
C ILE A 85 -2.06 -4.35 -32.50
N ASN A 86 -2.10 -5.36 -31.65
CA ASN A 86 -1.77 -6.72 -32.03
C ASN A 86 -3.05 -7.44 -32.48
N GLY A 87 -3.08 -7.91 -33.72
CA GLY A 87 -4.27 -8.47 -34.36
C GLY A 87 -5.12 -7.45 -35.13
N ASN A 88 -6.38 -7.82 -35.38
CA ASN A 88 -7.29 -7.00 -36.19
C ASN A 88 -7.91 -5.86 -35.38
N GLY A 89 -7.86 -4.65 -35.92
CA GLY A 89 -8.61 -3.50 -35.40
C GLY A 89 -8.01 -2.17 -35.81
N PHE A 90 -8.61 -1.06 -35.39
CA PHE A 90 -8.13 0.30 -35.63
C PHE A 90 -8.38 1.15 -34.38
N PHE A 91 -7.51 2.14 -34.15
CA PHE A 91 -7.77 3.21 -33.20
C PHE A 91 -8.82 4.15 -33.80
N ALA A 92 -9.81 4.53 -32.99
CA ALA A 92 -10.75 5.61 -33.33
C ALA A 92 -10.07 6.96 -33.06
N VAL A 93 -10.14 7.85 -34.03
CA VAL A 93 -9.51 9.18 -33.98
C VAL A 93 -10.36 10.24 -34.67
N GLN A 94 -10.20 11.50 -34.26
CA GLN A 94 -10.79 12.65 -34.95
C GLN A 94 -9.72 13.63 -35.42
N LYS A 95 -10.04 14.41 -36.47
CA LYS A 95 -9.19 15.52 -36.93
C LYS A 95 -9.88 16.83 -36.61
N PRO A 96 -9.17 17.85 -36.10
CA PRO A 96 -9.76 19.17 -35.95
C PRO A 96 -10.09 19.76 -37.32
N GLY A 97 -11.30 20.31 -37.45
CA GLY A 97 -11.74 21.08 -38.62
C GLY A 97 -11.31 22.54 -38.55
N ASN A 98 -11.13 23.08 -37.33
CA ASN A 98 -10.60 24.41 -37.08
C ASN A 98 -9.85 24.45 -35.74
N PHE A 99 -9.11 25.53 -35.48
CA PHE A 99 -8.55 25.84 -34.17
C PHE A 99 -9.09 27.20 -33.72
N THR A 100 -9.55 27.28 -32.46
CA THR A 100 -9.98 28.53 -31.83
C THR A 100 -9.13 28.73 -30.58
N ASP A 101 -8.41 29.86 -30.52
CA ASP A 101 -7.46 30.18 -29.43
C ASP A 101 -6.46 29.05 -29.11
N GLY A 102 -5.97 28.37 -30.14
CA GLY A 102 -5.02 27.25 -30.00
C GLY A 102 -5.64 25.93 -29.51
N THR A 103 -6.96 25.88 -29.33
CA THR A 103 -7.70 24.66 -28.98
C THR A 103 -8.32 24.03 -30.23
N PRO A 104 -8.20 22.70 -30.44
CA PRO A 104 -8.82 22.03 -31.58
C PRO A 104 -10.36 22.03 -31.47
N VAL A 105 -11.03 22.37 -32.58
CA VAL A 105 -12.47 22.18 -32.76
C VAL A 105 -12.69 21.02 -33.72
N PHE A 106 -13.24 19.92 -33.21
CA PHE A 106 -13.43 18.69 -33.97
C PHE A 106 -14.65 18.78 -34.91
N ASP A 107 -14.52 18.17 -36.09
CA ASP A 107 -15.59 18.10 -37.09
C ASP A 107 -16.67 17.04 -36.74
N GLY A 108 -16.46 16.27 -35.67
CA GLY A 108 -17.32 15.18 -35.25
C GLY A 108 -17.26 13.95 -36.15
N VAL A 109 -16.33 13.91 -37.11
CA VAL A 109 -16.18 12.80 -38.05
C VAL A 109 -15.15 11.82 -37.51
N ASP A 110 -15.66 10.66 -37.08
CA ASP A 110 -14.83 9.54 -36.65
C ASP A 110 -14.04 8.96 -37.83
N ARG A 111 -12.73 8.84 -37.60
CA ARG A 111 -11.77 8.24 -38.52
C ARG A 111 -11.01 7.15 -37.79
N TYR A 112 -10.38 6.27 -38.56
CA TYR A 112 -9.80 5.06 -38.01
C TYR A 112 -8.35 4.93 -38.49
N THR A 113 -7.44 4.56 -37.61
CA THR A 113 -6.02 4.42 -37.99
C THR A 113 -5.34 3.27 -37.26
N ARG A 114 -4.30 2.71 -37.89
CA ARG A 114 -3.37 1.79 -37.23
C ARG A 114 -2.17 2.52 -36.62
N ARG A 115 -2.01 3.79 -36.95
CA ARG A 115 -0.90 4.63 -36.50
C ARG A 115 -1.09 5.02 -35.04
N GLY A 116 -0.21 4.53 -34.17
CA GLY A 116 -0.29 4.73 -32.72
C GLY A 116 0.86 5.53 -32.09
N ASP A 117 1.53 6.39 -32.86
CA ASP A 117 2.56 7.33 -32.37
C ASP A 117 1.95 8.56 -31.68
N PHE A 118 1.05 8.32 -30.73
CA PHE A 118 0.37 9.39 -29.97
C PHE A 118 1.30 10.03 -28.96
N GLN A 119 1.24 11.36 -28.86
CA GLN A 119 1.90 12.15 -27.82
C GLN A 119 0.92 13.16 -27.23
N LEU A 120 1.15 13.53 -25.98
CA LEU A 120 0.34 14.55 -25.31
C LEU A 120 0.68 15.93 -25.86
N ASP A 121 -0.31 16.67 -26.33
CA ASP A 121 -0.14 18.07 -26.74
C ASP A 121 -0.24 19.04 -25.55
N LYS A 122 0.00 20.33 -25.80
CA LYS A 122 -0.08 21.39 -24.76
C LYS A 122 -1.49 21.54 -24.18
N SER A 123 -2.50 21.09 -24.90
CA SER A 123 -3.91 21.15 -24.52
C SER A 123 -4.37 19.85 -23.84
N GLY A 124 -3.47 18.90 -23.57
CA GLY A 124 -3.75 17.65 -22.88
C GLY A 124 -4.36 16.57 -23.77
N TYR A 125 -4.41 16.73 -25.08
CA TYR A 125 -4.92 15.71 -25.99
C TYR A 125 -3.82 14.76 -26.45
N LEU A 126 -4.17 13.49 -26.67
CA LEU A 126 -3.28 12.54 -27.33
C LEU A 126 -3.38 12.67 -28.85
N VAL A 127 -2.35 13.23 -29.48
CA VAL A 127 -2.28 13.48 -30.93
C VAL A 127 -1.18 12.64 -31.58
N ASN A 128 -1.48 12.00 -32.70
CA ASN A 128 -0.48 11.26 -33.46
C ASN A 128 0.30 12.17 -34.43
N GLY A 129 1.39 11.66 -35.02
CA GLY A 129 2.20 12.47 -35.93
C GLY A 129 1.53 12.87 -37.26
N ALA A 130 0.28 12.45 -37.52
CA ALA A 130 -0.55 12.91 -38.63
C ALA A 130 -1.58 13.99 -38.23
N GLY A 131 -1.60 14.39 -36.95
CA GLY A 131 -2.51 15.40 -36.40
C GLY A 131 -3.91 14.84 -36.13
N TYR A 132 -4.05 13.55 -35.89
CA TYR A 132 -5.29 12.91 -35.45
C TYR A 132 -5.28 12.69 -33.94
N TYR A 133 -6.42 12.93 -33.31
CA TYR A 133 -6.61 12.94 -31.86
C TYR A 133 -7.29 11.64 -31.43
N LEU A 134 -6.71 10.95 -30.45
CA LEU A 134 -7.17 9.65 -29.98
C LEU A 134 -8.54 9.73 -29.29
N GLN A 135 -9.43 8.80 -29.64
CA GLN A 135 -10.67 8.57 -28.93
C GLN A 135 -10.58 7.35 -28.01
N GLY A 136 -11.30 7.40 -26.91
CA GLY A 136 -11.46 6.31 -25.96
C GLY A 136 -12.59 6.59 -24.98
N VAL A 137 -12.79 5.70 -24.03
CA VAL A 137 -13.83 5.84 -23.02
C VAL A 137 -13.16 6.29 -21.71
N PRO A 138 -13.48 7.47 -21.17
CA PRO A 138 -12.93 7.92 -19.89
C PRO A 138 -13.26 6.93 -18.78
N ILE A 139 -12.35 6.76 -17.83
CA ILE A 139 -12.56 5.95 -16.62
C ILE A 139 -12.80 6.90 -15.45
N ASP A 140 -13.79 6.60 -14.63
CA ASP A 140 -14.00 7.30 -13.37
C ASP A 140 -12.88 6.87 -12.39
N PRO A 141 -12.02 7.79 -11.93
CA PRO A 141 -10.86 7.48 -11.09
C PRO A 141 -11.25 6.93 -9.72
N THR A 142 -12.48 7.18 -9.27
CA THR A 142 -13.00 6.73 -7.96
C THR A 142 -13.52 5.30 -8.03
N THR A 143 -14.18 4.93 -9.12
CA THR A 143 -14.81 3.60 -9.29
C THR A 143 -13.96 2.63 -10.12
N GLY A 144 -12.99 3.13 -10.89
CA GLY A 144 -12.19 2.34 -11.83
C GLY A 144 -12.95 1.81 -13.04
N ASN A 145 -14.19 2.27 -13.25
CA ASN A 145 -15.08 1.84 -14.31
C ASN A 145 -15.17 2.86 -15.46
N PRO A 146 -15.40 2.41 -16.71
CA PRO A 146 -15.65 3.31 -17.83
C PRO A 146 -16.91 4.16 -17.60
N SER A 147 -16.79 5.48 -17.81
CA SER A 147 -17.85 6.49 -17.62
C SER A 147 -18.89 6.54 -18.75
N GLY A 148 -18.73 5.69 -19.77
CA GLY A 148 -19.65 5.61 -20.91
C GLY A 148 -19.45 4.35 -21.75
N SER A 149 -20.17 4.25 -22.87
CA SER A 149 -20.07 3.11 -23.79
C SER A 149 -19.56 3.47 -25.18
N SER A 150 -19.43 4.77 -25.50
CA SER A 150 -18.97 5.27 -26.79
C SER A 150 -17.63 6.01 -26.64
N PRO A 151 -16.66 5.79 -27.54
CA PRO A 151 -15.41 6.54 -27.54
C PRO A 151 -15.62 8.03 -27.79
N GLN A 152 -14.91 8.86 -27.05
CA GLN A 152 -14.84 10.31 -27.21
C GLN A 152 -13.38 10.76 -27.23
N VAL A 153 -13.09 11.94 -27.77
CA VAL A 153 -11.71 12.45 -27.81
C VAL A 153 -11.15 12.59 -26.39
N LEU A 154 -10.01 11.97 -26.13
CA LEU A 154 -9.40 11.95 -24.81
C LEU A 154 -8.61 13.22 -24.55
N ARG A 155 -8.89 13.85 -23.40
CA ARG A 155 -8.21 15.04 -22.91
C ARG A 155 -7.82 14.83 -21.45
N PHE A 156 -6.54 15.02 -21.16
CA PHE A 156 -5.93 14.90 -19.84
C PHE A 156 -5.27 16.24 -19.50
N GLN A 157 -5.97 17.11 -18.78
CA GLN A 157 -5.48 18.46 -18.51
C GLN A 157 -5.26 18.67 -17.03
N ASN A 158 -3.99 18.82 -16.61
CA ASN A 158 -3.58 19.37 -15.32
C ASN A 158 -4.47 18.96 -14.13
N ASP A 159 -5.01 17.74 -14.19
CA ASP A 159 -6.06 17.31 -13.30
C ASP A 159 -5.39 17.03 -11.98
N PHE A 160 -5.75 17.83 -10.98
CA PHE A 160 -5.39 17.52 -9.62
C PHE A 160 -6.17 16.27 -9.24
N LEU A 161 -5.46 15.20 -8.89
CA LEU A 161 -6.05 14.14 -8.10
C LEU A 161 -6.32 14.74 -6.71
N PRO A 162 -7.59 14.92 -6.30
CA PRO A 162 -7.89 15.44 -4.97
C PRO A 162 -7.30 14.54 -3.89
N ALA A 163 -7.02 15.13 -2.73
CA ALA A 163 -6.64 14.35 -1.57
C ALA A 163 -7.76 13.39 -1.16
N GLN A 164 -7.37 12.24 -0.63
CA GLN A 164 -8.28 11.30 -0.01
C GLN A 164 -7.94 11.19 1.47
N GLN A 165 -8.92 11.52 2.31
CA GLN A 165 -8.82 11.30 3.75
C GLN A 165 -8.68 9.80 4.04
N THR A 166 -7.89 9.45 5.06
CA THR A 166 -7.83 8.06 5.53
C THR A 166 -9.19 7.65 6.12
N THR A 167 -9.79 6.59 5.57
CA THR A 167 -11.03 6.00 6.10
C THR A 167 -10.80 4.59 6.65
N ARG A 168 -9.71 3.93 6.24
CA ARG A 168 -9.40 2.57 6.63
C ARG A 168 -7.91 2.39 6.91
N ILE A 169 -7.61 1.64 7.97
CA ILE A 169 -6.27 1.22 8.35
C ILE A 169 -6.27 -0.31 8.50
N ASP A 170 -5.60 -1.02 7.61
CA ASP A 170 -5.39 -2.46 7.73
C ASP A 170 -4.24 -2.73 8.72
N TYR A 171 -4.56 -3.38 9.84
CA TYR A 171 -3.62 -3.63 10.93
C TYR A 171 -3.58 -5.12 11.30
N ARG A 172 -2.42 -5.76 11.20
CA ARG A 172 -2.23 -7.16 11.62
C ARG A 172 -0.98 -7.28 12.48
N ALA A 173 -1.10 -7.95 13.61
CA ALA A 173 -0.02 -8.05 14.57
C ALA A 173 -0.08 -9.32 15.43
N ASN A 174 1.07 -9.74 15.94
CA ASN A 174 1.18 -10.66 17.05
C ASN A 174 1.61 -9.89 18.32
N LEU A 175 0.81 -9.96 19.37
CA LEU A 175 1.13 -9.42 20.70
C LEU A 175 1.91 -10.48 21.48
N ALA A 176 2.98 -10.08 22.16
CA ALA A 176 3.71 -10.99 23.04
C ALA A 176 2.78 -11.50 24.17
N SER A 177 2.73 -12.82 24.40
CA SER A 177 1.95 -13.36 25.53
C SER A 177 2.37 -12.79 26.88
N TYR A 178 3.67 -12.47 27.04
CA TYR A 178 4.22 -11.74 28.17
C TYR A 178 5.03 -10.53 27.65
N PRO A 179 4.51 -9.30 27.76
CA PRO A 179 5.26 -8.12 27.34
C PRO A 179 6.42 -7.82 28.28
N LEU A 180 7.59 -7.56 27.73
CA LEU A 180 8.76 -7.09 28.47
C LEU A 180 8.74 -5.56 28.54
N THR A 181 7.74 -5.00 29.22
CA THR A 181 7.62 -3.55 29.47
C THR A 181 8.78 -3.06 30.35
N THR A 182 8.98 -1.74 30.52
CA THR A 182 10.06 -1.29 31.43
C THR A 182 9.76 -1.58 32.90
N LYS A 183 8.50 -1.89 33.23
CA LYS A 183 8.03 -2.24 34.57
C LYS A 183 7.95 -3.75 34.83
N HIS A 184 8.17 -4.58 33.81
CA HIS A 184 8.08 -6.03 33.98
C HIS A 184 9.08 -6.56 35.02
N ASP A 185 8.63 -7.52 35.80
CA ASP A 185 9.42 -8.22 36.79
C ASP A 185 8.84 -9.61 36.98
N VAL A 186 9.52 -10.63 36.48
CA VAL A 186 9.06 -12.04 36.53
C VAL A 186 8.92 -12.57 37.95
N SER A 187 9.52 -11.91 38.95
CA SER A 187 9.35 -12.25 40.37
C SER A 187 8.07 -11.69 40.99
N VAL A 188 7.41 -10.74 40.30
CA VAL A 188 6.18 -10.09 40.73
C VAL A 188 5.07 -10.38 39.72
N PRO A 189 4.15 -11.30 40.04
CA PRO A 189 3.00 -11.60 39.18
C PRO A 189 2.21 -10.34 38.81
N GLY A 190 1.90 -10.16 37.53
CA GLY A 190 1.10 -9.04 37.04
C GLY A 190 1.87 -7.72 36.86
N SER A 191 3.19 -7.70 37.08
CA SER A 191 4.04 -6.52 36.83
C SER A 191 4.09 -6.08 35.37
N GLU A 192 3.72 -6.97 34.45
CA GLU A 192 3.60 -6.72 33.02
C GLU A 192 2.29 -6.00 32.63
N LEU A 193 1.35 -5.88 33.57
CA LEU A 193 0.05 -5.26 33.36
C LEU A 193 0.10 -3.75 33.55
N ILE A 194 -0.78 -3.04 32.85
CA ILE A 194 -1.08 -1.65 33.16
C ILE A 194 -1.69 -1.56 34.56
N ALA A 195 -1.27 -0.57 35.36
CA ALA A 195 -1.68 -0.42 36.74
C ALA A 195 -2.58 0.83 36.91
N PRO A 196 -3.92 0.70 36.87
CA PRO A 196 -4.84 1.84 36.89
C PRO A 196 -4.66 2.78 38.09
N GLY A 197 -4.28 2.24 39.25
CA GLY A 197 -4.00 3.02 40.46
C GLY A 197 -2.74 3.89 40.41
N SER A 198 -1.87 3.70 39.41
CA SER A 198 -0.65 4.51 39.21
C SER A 198 -0.88 5.80 38.41
N TYR A 199 -2.09 6.00 37.90
CA TYR A 199 -2.45 7.16 37.06
C TYR A 199 -3.06 8.30 37.88
N SER A 200 -2.97 9.51 37.34
CA SER A 200 -3.55 10.71 37.95
C SER A 200 -5.06 10.52 38.18
N ALA A 201 -5.57 11.06 39.30
CA ALA A 201 -6.98 10.96 39.64
C ALA A 201 -7.88 11.45 38.47
N GLY A 202 -8.88 10.65 38.11
CA GLY A 202 -9.77 10.92 36.97
C GLY A 202 -9.22 10.54 35.59
N HIS A 203 -8.04 9.92 35.48
CA HIS A 203 -7.40 9.57 34.21
C HIS A 203 -7.00 8.08 34.16
N ASN A 204 -7.95 7.19 34.48
CA ASN A 204 -7.72 5.76 34.38
C ASN A 204 -7.65 5.36 32.87
N PRO A 205 -6.53 4.78 32.40
CA PRO A 205 -6.31 4.47 30.99
C PRO A 205 -7.17 3.32 30.45
N LEU A 206 -7.79 2.51 31.33
CA LEU A 206 -8.66 1.41 30.91
C LEU A 206 -9.85 1.94 30.11
N ALA A 207 -10.44 1.06 29.29
CA ALA A 207 -11.58 1.37 28.45
C ALA A 207 -12.68 2.13 29.21
N LEU A 208 -13.29 3.11 28.55
CA LEU A 208 -14.31 3.98 29.14
C LEU A 208 -15.42 3.16 29.84
N GLY A 209 -15.68 3.49 31.11
CA GLY A 209 -16.69 2.83 31.93
C GLY A 209 -16.22 1.56 32.65
N THR A 210 -14.97 1.12 32.46
CA THR A 210 -14.42 -0.02 33.21
C THR A 210 -14.46 0.27 34.71
N PRO A 211 -15.12 -0.57 35.54
CA PRO A 211 -15.20 -0.33 36.98
C PRO A 211 -13.82 -0.30 37.64
N ALA A 212 -13.67 0.50 38.69
CA ALA A 212 -12.46 0.51 39.49
C ALA A 212 -12.28 -0.84 40.19
N ALA A 213 -11.10 -1.45 40.04
CA ALA A 213 -10.76 -2.66 40.75
C ALA A 213 -10.46 -2.35 42.23
N PRO A 214 -10.76 -3.24 43.18
CA PRO A 214 -10.29 -3.09 44.54
C PRO A 214 -8.75 -3.07 44.58
N TYR A 215 -8.17 -2.33 45.53
CA TYR A 215 -6.74 -2.42 45.78
C TYR A 215 -6.38 -3.82 46.30
N THR A 216 -5.33 -4.41 45.75
CA THR A 216 -4.80 -5.70 46.17
C THR A 216 -3.40 -5.55 46.75
N ASP A 217 -3.07 -6.43 47.69
CA ASP A 217 -1.73 -6.50 48.26
C ASP A 217 -0.67 -6.79 47.18
N ALA A 218 0.49 -6.18 47.34
CA ALA A 218 1.69 -6.48 46.57
C ALA A 218 2.84 -6.74 47.56
N SER A 219 3.79 -7.57 47.16
CA SER A 219 4.90 -7.93 48.05
C SER A 219 6.25 -7.90 47.33
N ARG A 220 7.32 -7.78 48.13
CA ARG A 220 8.69 -7.84 47.65
C ARG A 220 9.53 -8.68 48.61
N SER A 221 10.16 -9.70 48.06
CA SER A 221 11.04 -10.60 48.82
C SER A 221 12.51 -10.23 48.65
N GLY A 222 13.26 -10.29 49.75
CA GLY A 222 14.71 -10.13 49.78
C GLY A 222 15.44 -11.44 49.48
N THR A 223 16.75 -11.34 49.27
CA THR A 223 17.63 -12.52 49.13
C THR A 223 17.71 -13.30 50.44
N THR A 224 17.94 -14.61 50.36
CA THR A 224 18.13 -15.46 51.55
C THR A 224 19.37 -15.04 52.33
N GLN A 225 19.21 -14.79 53.64
CA GLN A 225 20.29 -14.43 54.55
C GLN A 225 20.37 -15.41 55.74
N ASN A 226 21.58 -15.61 56.24
CA ASN A 226 21.87 -16.43 57.41
C ASN A 226 22.35 -15.56 58.59
N ASN A 227 22.13 -16.05 59.79
CA ASN A 227 22.63 -15.42 61.00
C ASN A 227 24.14 -15.69 61.17
N LYS A 228 24.80 -15.00 62.10
CA LYS A 228 26.21 -15.23 62.43
C LYS A 228 26.42 -16.21 63.59
N ALA A 229 25.47 -17.12 63.82
CA ALA A 229 25.66 -18.21 64.75
C ALA A 229 26.73 -19.18 64.23
N THR A 230 27.25 -20.05 65.09
CA THR A 230 28.21 -21.09 64.69
C THR A 230 27.66 -22.47 65.10
N PRO A 231 27.18 -23.31 64.16
CA PRO A 231 27.08 -23.07 62.71
C PRO A 231 26.03 -22.01 62.35
N SER A 232 26.19 -21.34 61.21
CA SER A 232 25.21 -20.37 60.72
C SER A 232 23.94 -21.07 60.25
N VAL A 233 22.80 -20.47 60.54
CA VAL A 233 21.48 -20.94 60.12
C VAL A 233 20.70 -19.81 59.48
N ALA A 234 19.69 -20.15 58.67
CA ALA A 234 18.83 -19.16 58.03
C ALA A 234 18.20 -18.21 59.06
N ASN A 235 18.14 -16.92 58.72
CA ASN A 235 17.47 -15.93 59.56
C ASN A 235 16.01 -16.33 59.80
N THR A 236 15.54 -16.11 61.03
CA THR A 236 14.15 -16.35 61.44
C THR A 236 13.59 -15.10 62.10
N ALA A 237 12.29 -15.08 62.38
CA ALA A 237 11.67 -13.97 63.12
C ALA A 237 12.32 -13.74 64.50
N ALA A 238 12.96 -14.76 65.09
CA ALA A 238 13.64 -14.66 66.39
C ALA A 238 15.11 -14.20 66.29
N THR A 239 15.68 -14.08 65.10
CA THR A 239 17.06 -13.59 64.91
C THR A 239 17.14 -12.11 65.30
N LEU A 240 18.15 -11.73 66.09
CA LEU A 240 18.32 -10.36 66.58
C LEU A 240 18.95 -9.44 65.54
N LEU A 241 18.60 -8.15 65.58
CA LEU A 241 19.09 -7.11 64.67
C LEU A 241 20.53 -6.68 64.98
N SER A 242 21.04 -7.03 66.17
CA SER A 242 22.41 -6.78 66.59
C SER A 242 22.85 -7.82 67.62
N GLY A 243 24.12 -8.21 67.59
CA GLY A 243 24.68 -9.14 68.56
C GLY A 243 26.18 -9.38 68.39
N ALA A 244 26.75 -10.15 69.33
CA ALA A 244 28.16 -10.56 69.27
C ALA A 244 28.40 -11.63 68.19
N ALA A 245 29.66 -11.87 67.83
CA ALA A 245 30.02 -12.97 66.94
C ALA A 245 29.59 -14.32 67.54
N GLY A 246 29.10 -15.24 66.70
CA GLY A 246 28.63 -16.56 67.13
C GLY A 246 27.20 -16.58 67.72
N SER A 247 26.50 -15.45 67.77
CA SER A 247 25.12 -15.36 68.28
C SER A 247 24.07 -15.46 67.17
N ASN A 248 22.80 -15.74 67.55
CA ASN A 248 21.64 -15.66 66.64
C ASN A 248 21.27 -14.20 66.34
N SER A 249 22.12 -13.51 65.59
CA SER A 249 21.90 -12.15 65.10
C SER A 249 22.30 -12.03 63.63
N ILE A 250 21.82 -11.00 62.96
CA ILE A 250 22.13 -10.73 61.55
C ILE A 250 23.65 -10.56 61.33
N SER A 251 24.11 -10.83 60.10
CA SER A 251 25.55 -10.85 59.76
C SER A 251 26.23 -9.49 59.99
N THR A 252 25.52 -8.40 59.70
CA THR A 252 25.96 -7.01 59.96
C THR A 252 24.93 -6.30 60.84
N ASN A 253 25.38 -5.78 61.98
CA ASN A 253 24.51 -5.18 62.99
C ASN A 253 23.93 -3.82 62.59
N PHE A 254 22.70 -3.54 63.03
CA PHE A 254 22.26 -2.17 63.25
C PHE A 254 22.88 -1.58 64.51
N VAL A 255 23.09 -0.26 64.52
CA VAL A 255 23.57 0.50 65.67
C VAL A 255 22.58 1.60 66.06
N ALA A 256 22.68 2.10 67.29
CA ALA A 256 21.81 3.17 67.76
C ALA A 256 22.02 4.43 66.92
N GLY A 257 20.93 5.05 66.47
CA GLY A 257 20.93 6.17 65.54
C GLY A 257 20.70 5.78 64.07
N ASP A 258 20.81 4.50 63.72
CA ASP A 258 20.37 4.03 62.41
C ASP A 258 18.87 4.24 62.23
N THR A 259 18.40 4.36 60.98
CA THR A 259 17.00 4.53 60.65
C THR A 259 16.55 3.62 59.51
N ILE A 260 15.25 3.29 59.53
CA ILE A 260 14.50 2.76 58.40
C ILE A 260 13.37 3.73 58.10
N THR A 261 13.21 4.12 56.84
CA THR A 261 12.13 5.00 56.38
C THR A 261 11.10 4.16 55.65
N VAL A 262 9.85 4.18 56.10
CA VAL A 262 8.69 3.49 55.50
C VAL A 262 7.70 4.56 55.02
N ASN A 263 7.52 4.71 53.72
CA ASN A 263 6.63 5.73 53.11
C ASN A 263 6.84 7.16 53.65
N GLY A 264 8.09 7.52 53.94
CA GLY A 264 8.44 8.83 54.51
C GLY A 264 8.39 8.90 56.05
N GLN A 265 7.89 7.85 56.72
CA GLN A 265 7.88 7.74 58.19
C GLN A 265 9.16 7.08 58.68
N THR A 266 9.83 7.66 59.68
CA THR A 266 11.12 7.18 60.19
C THR A 266 10.97 6.27 61.41
N LEU A 267 11.45 5.03 61.31
CA LEU A 267 11.74 4.11 62.41
C LEU A 267 13.19 4.31 62.87
N THR A 268 13.43 4.63 64.14
CA THR A 268 14.78 4.90 64.67
C THR A 268 15.26 3.76 65.57
N PHE A 269 16.51 3.31 65.35
CA PHE A 269 17.16 2.32 66.19
C PHE A 269 17.73 2.98 67.46
N MET A 270 17.35 2.44 68.61
CA MET A 270 17.72 2.88 69.96
C MET A 270 18.73 1.92 70.59
N ALA A 271 19.49 2.37 71.58
CA ALA A 271 20.37 1.51 72.34
C ALA A 271 19.59 0.42 73.09
N SER A 272 20.22 -0.74 73.30
CA SER A 272 19.60 -1.87 74.02
C SER A 272 19.04 -1.46 75.38
N GLY A 273 17.88 -2.01 75.73
CA GLY A 273 17.21 -1.74 77.01
C GLY A 273 16.54 -0.37 77.14
N THR A 274 16.49 0.43 76.06
CA THR A 274 15.77 1.71 76.08
C THR A 274 14.26 1.48 75.97
N ALA A 275 13.46 2.28 76.67
CA ALA A 275 12.01 2.30 76.46
C ALA A 275 11.70 2.88 75.06
N VAL A 276 11.04 2.10 74.21
CA VAL A 276 10.79 2.48 72.80
C VAL A 276 9.34 2.90 72.56
N GLY A 277 9.15 3.99 71.80
CA GLY A 277 7.86 4.42 71.31
C GLY A 277 7.37 3.62 70.08
N ALA A 278 6.31 4.11 69.44
CA ALA A 278 5.72 3.48 68.25
C ALA A 278 6.71 3.39 67.09
N ASN A 279 7.49 4.45 66.84
CA ASN A 279 8.43 4.56 65.72
C ASN A 279 9.90 4.38 66.16
N GLN A 280 10.12 3.59 67.20
CA GLN A 280 11.44 3.26 67.73
C GLN A 280 11.54 1.75 67.94
N ILE A 281 12.77 1.23 67.82
CA ILE A 281 13.10 -0.18 68.02
C ILE A 281 14.49 -0.26 68.67
N ASN A 282 14.73 -1.20 69.58
CA ASN A 282 16.07 -1.37 70.14
C ASN A 282 16.96 -2.18 69.18
N VAL A 283 18.27 -1.93 69.18
CA VAL A 283 19.21 -2.66 68.31
C VAL A 283 19.26 -4.16 68.57
N ASP A 284 18.92 -4.62 69.77
CA ASP A 284 18.86 -6.03 70.17
C ASP A 284 17.47 -6.65 70.04
N ASP A 285 16.49 -5.94 69.46
CA ASP A 285 15.19 -6.53 69.11
C ASP A 285 15.33 -7.52 67.95
N SER A 286 14.29 -8.33 67.75
CA SER A 286 14.25 -9.37 66.72
C SER A 286 13.82 -8.85 65.34
N ILE A 287 14.11 -9.60 64.28
CA ILE A 287 13.55 -9.36 62.93
C ILE A 287 12.02 -9.33 62.98
N GLY A 288 11.36 -10.21 63.73
CA GLY A 288 9.90 -10.22 63.86
C GLY A 288 9.33 -8.92 64.46
N THR A 289 10.03 -8.35 65.44
CA THR A 289 9.70 -7.03 65.99
C THR A 289 9.87 -5.94 64.92
N LEU A 290 10.97 -5.97 64.16
CA LEU A 290 11.20 -5.02 63.07
C LEU A 290 10.11 -5.09 62.01
N LEU A 291 9.76 -6.27 61.53
CA LEU A 291 8.71 -6.46 60.53
C LEU A 291 7.36 -5.92 61.04
N SER A 292 7.02 -6.19 62.30
CA SER A 292 5.79 -5.66 62.91
C SER A 292 5.77 -4.13 62.97
N LYS A 293 6.93 -3.49 63.23
CA LYS A 293 7.08 -2.03 63.21
C LYS A 293 6.96 -1.46 61.79
N ILE A 294 7.55 -2.13 60.81
CA ILE A 294 7.43 -1.75 59.40
C ILE A 294 5.97 -1.86 58.95
N ASP A 295 5.30 -2.97 59.27
CA ASP A 295 3.90 -3.19 58.91
C ASP A 295 2.95 -2.15 59.54
N PHE A 296 3.20 -1.82 60.81
CA PHE A 296 2.47 -0.76 61.51
C PHE A 296 2.65 0.60 60.83
N LEU A 297 3.88 0.97 60.45
CA LEU A 297 4.16 2.22 59.75
C LEU A 297 3.59 2.24 58.32
N GLN A 298 3.58 1.09 57.64
CA GLN A 298 2.95 0.91 56.33
C GLN A 298 1.42 1.02 56.41
N GLY A 299 0.84 0.60 57.53
CA GLY A 299 -0.60 0.45 57.72
C GLY A 299 -1.17 -0.77 57.00
N THR A 300 -0.35 -1.80 56.78
CA THR A 300 -0.81 -3.04 56.13
C THR A 300 -1.56 -3.94 57.12
N SER A 301 -2.63 -4.58 56.65
CA SER A 301 -3.31 -5.67 57.37
C SER A 301 -2.74 -7.05 57.03
N VAL A 302 -1.88 -7.13 56.01
CA VAL A 302 -1.13 -8.33 55.63
C VAL A 302 0.26 -8.23 56.26
N SER A 303 0.58 -9.14 57.17
CA SER A 303 1.85 -9.14 57.87
C SER A 303 3.01 -9.50 56.96
N SER A 304 4.11 -8.76 57.05
CA SER A 304 5.39 -9.12 56.48
C SER A 304 5.94 -10.37 57.16
N THR A 305 6.59 -11.24 56.38
CA THR A 305 7.02 -12.56 56.84
C THR A 305 8.50 -12.80 56.61
N ILE A 306 9.04 -13.80 57.29
CA ILE A 306 10.37 -14.35 57.00
C ILE A 306 10.26 -15.87 56.92
N ALA A 307 10.71 -16.44 55.81
CA ALA A 307 10.71 -17.87 55.57
C ALA A 307 12.05 -18.30 54.99
N SER A 308 12.67 -19.32 55.59
CA SER A 308 13.94 -19.88 55.12
C SER A 308 15.03 -18.83 54.87
N GLY A 309 15.10 -17.79 55.70
CA GLY A 309 16.08 -16.71 55.63
C GLY A 309 15.75 -15.59 54.63
N SER A 310 14.66 -15.66 53.87
CA SER A 310 14.18 -14.58 52.99
C SER A 310 13.03 -13.83 53.67
N ILE A 311 13.14 -12.50 53.69
CA ILE A 311 12.09 -11.60 54.20
C ILE A 311 11.19 -11.18 53.04
N THR A 312 9.88 -11.25 53.23
CA THR A 312 8.87 -10.74 52.30
C THR A 312 8.12 -9.58 52.94
N LEU A 313 8.26 -8.39 52.36
CA LEU A 313 7.54 -7.19 52.78
C LEU A 313 6.25 -7.03 51.99
N HIS A 314 5.16 -6.68 52.65
CA HIS A 314 3.84 -6.51 52.04
C HIS A 314 3.38 -5.04 52.04
N SER A 315 2.76 -4.59 50.96
CA SER A 315 2.18 -3.24 50.87
C SER A 315 0.83 -3.13 51.59
N GLY A 316 0.11 -4.25 51.70
CA GLY A 316 -1.32 -4.27 51.99
C GLY A 316 -2.12 -3.56 50.89
N THR A 317 -3.33 -3.13 51.24
CA THR A 317 -4.24 -2.44 50.32
C THR A 317 -4.28 -0.92 50.53
N ALA A 318 -3.81 -0.45 51.69
CA ALA A 318 -3.95 0.94 52.13
C ALA A 318 -2.99 1.92 51.45
N ASN A 319 -1.73 1.52 51.21
CA ASN A 319 -0.67 2.35 50.61
C ASN A 319 0.25 1.50 49.73
N ASN A 320 0.97 2.13 48.80
CA ASN A 320 2.16 1.53 48.18
C ASN A 320 3.23 1.31 49.25
N LEU A 321 4.16 0.37 49.04
CA LEU A 321 5.30 0.15 49.93
C LEU A 321 6.53 0.87 49.37
N SER A 322 7.21 1.64 50.21
CA SER A 322 8.54 2.19 49.97
C SER A 322 9.35 2.14 51.26
N VAL A 323 10.37 1.27 51.31
CA VAL A 323 11.20 1.06 52.50
C VAL A 323 12.67 1.24 52.16
N SER A 324 13.37 2.07 52.91
CA SER A 324 14.82 2.26 52.79
C SER A 324 15.48 2.32 54.16
N SER A 325 16.79 2.10 54.22
CA SER A 325 17.56 2.20 55.46
C SER A 325 18.76 3.13 55.31
N SER A 326 19.12 3.84 56.39
CA SER A 326 20.36 4.62 56.47
C SER A 326 21.62 3.74 56.52
N ASN A 327 21.50 2.51 57.03
CA ASN A 327 22.60 1.55 57.14
C ASN A 327 22.46 0.48 56.06
N THR A 328 23.06 0.74 54.89
CA THR A 328 22.97 -0.14 53.73
C THR A 328 23.59 -1.51 53.96
N ALA A 329 24.58 -1.64 54.83
CA ALA A 329 25.24 -2.91 55.12
C ALA A 329 24.38 -3.82 56.02
N ALA A 330 23.71 -3.26 57.04
CA ALA A 330 22.73 -3.99 57.84
C ALA A 330 21.46 -4.29 57.04
N TRP A 331 21.05 -3.40 56.14
CA TRP A 331 19.94 -3.63 55.20
C TRP A 331 20.23 -4.80 54.24
N ALA A 332 21.46 -4.89 53.74
CA ALA A 332 21.91 -6.05 52.95
C ALA A 332 21.92 -7.35 53.76
N ALA A 333 22.22 -7.29 55.06
CA ALA A 333 22.14 -8.44 55.97
C ALA A 333 20.69 -8.92 56.23
N LEU A 334 19.69 -8.11 55.89
CA LEU A 334 18.26 -8.48 55.82
C LEU A 334 17.82 -8.94 54.43
N GLY A 335 18.72 -8.90 53.44
CA GLY A 335 18.49 -9.43 52.09
C GLY A 335 18.07 -8.37 51.06
N PHE A 336 18.10 -7.09 51.43
CA PHE A 336 17.65 -5.99 50.56
C PHE A 336 18.78 -5.04 50.18
N THR A 337 18.70 -4.47 48.97
CA THR A 337 19.63 -3.44 48.47
C THR A 337 18.85 -2.25 47.96
N GLY A 338 19.26 -1.03 48.33
CA GLY A 338 18.55 0.19 47.95
C GLY A 338 17.15 0.29 48.57
N THR A 339 16.29 1.11 47.95
CA THR A 339 14.89 1.26 48.36
C THR A 339 14.06 0.09 47.83
N VAL A 340 13.37 -0.60 48.73
CA VAL A 340 12.44 -1.67 48.42
C VAL A 340 11.08 -1.05 48.12
N THR A 341 10.55 -1.30 46.93
CA THR A 341 9.21 -0.85 46.55
C THR A 341 8.31 -2.01 46.14
N ALA A 342 7.04 -1.91 46.55
CA ALA A 342 5.96 -2.75 46.06
C ALA A 342 4.73 -1.85 45.83
N THR A 343 4.35 -1.66 44.57
CA THR A 343 3.15 -0.91 44.20
C THR A 343 1.97 -1.85 44.31
N ARG A 344 0.94 -1.45 45.05
CA ARG A 344 -0.29 -2.25 45.20
C ARG A 344 -0.96 -2.48 43.84
N GLY A 345 -1.61 -3.61 43.68
CA GLY A 345 -2.40 -3.89 42.49
C GLY A 345 -3.77 -3.19 42.53
N GLY A 346 -4.44 -3.14 41.39
CA GLY A 346 -5.80 -2.61 41.26
C GLY A 346 -5.92 -1.10 41.52
N GLY A 347 -7.09 -0.70 42.04
CA GLY A 347 -7.41 0.69 42.33
C GLY A 347 -7.76 1.55 41.12
N GLY A 348 -7.51 2.85 41.25
CA GLY A 348 -7.87 3.87 40.27
C GLY A 348 -9.33 4.33 40.38
N GLY A 349 -9.72 5.22 39.47
CA GLY A 349 -11.13 5.58 39.25
C GLY A 349 -11.79 4.68 38.22
N VAL A 350 -13.01 5.00 37.82
CA VAL A 350 -13.65 4.36 36.64
C VAL A 350 -12.80 4.66 35.39
N GLY A 351 -12.64 3.68 34.50
CA GLY A 351 -11.91 3.82 33.23
C GLY A 351 -12.42 5.02 32.44
N THR A 352 -11.51 5.92 32.07
CA THR A 352 -11.81 7.09 31.22
C THR A 352 -11.27 6.94 29.81
N GLY A 353 -10.45 5.91 29.57
CA GLY A 353 -9.82 5.64 28.29
C GLY A 353 -8.74 6.65 27.90
N GLN A 354 -8.25 7.45 28.84
CA GLN A 354 -7.33 8.56 28.56
C GLN A 354 -6.07 8.47 29.40
N VAL A 355 -4.94 8.70 28.75
CA VAL A 355 -3.64 8.94 29.39
C VAL A 355 -3.30 10.41 29.17
N VAL A 356 -3.03 11.14 30.24
CA VAL A 356 -2.63 12.55 30.16
C VAL A 356 -1.11 12.73 30.16
N GLY A 357 -0.65 13.92 29.79
CA GLY A 357 0.77 14.28 29.73
C GLY A 357 1.53 13.96 31.03
N ASN A 358 0.93 14.21 32.20
CA ASN A 358 1.53 13.88 33.51
C ASN A 358 1.83 12.38 33.69
N ASP A 359 1.00 11.51 33.10
CA ASP A 359 1.10 10.05 33.27
C ASP A 359 1.79 9.38 32.07
N ASN A 360 2.26 10.15 31.09
CA ASN A 360 2.80 9.62 29.84
C ASN A 360 4.03 8.71 30.08
N SER A 361 4.91 9.06 31.02
CA SER A 361 6.06 8.22 31.36
C SER A 361 5.65 6.89 32.00
N THR A 362 4.66 6.91 32.90
CA THR A 362 4.06 5.71 33.48
C THR A 362 3.49 4.81 32.39
N PHE A 363 2.66 5.37 31.50
CA PHE A 363 2.05 4.62 30.40
C PHE A 363 3.07 4.02 29.43
N LEU A 364 4.11 4.78 29.05
CA LEU A 364 5.16 4.26 28.18
C LEU A 364 5.93 3.12 28.85
N GLY A 365 6.03 3.11 30.17
CA GLY A 365 6.67 2.04 30.93
C GLY A 365 5.83 0.79 31.15
N GLU A 366 4.51 0.90 31.00
CA GLU A 366 3.53 -0.19 31.19
C GLU A 366 2.90 -0.67 29.86
N SER A 367 3.38 -0.16 28.72
CA SER A 367 2.86 -0.52 27.39
C SER A 367 3.99 -0.78 26.38
N ILE A 368 3.68 -1.48 25.30
CA ILE A 368 4.61 -1.78 24.21
C ILE A 368 4.18 -1.09 22.90
N ALA A 369 5.16 -0.76 22.06
CA ALA A 369 4.93 -0.07 20.79
C ALA A 369 4.19 -0.98 19.80
N GLY A 370 3.13 -0.46 19.17
CA GLY A 370 2.29 -1.17 18.20
C GLY A 370 2.50 -0.70 16.76
N GLY A 371 3.58 0.03 16.47
CA GLY A 371 3.85 0.61 15.15
C GLY A 371 3.22 1.99 14.94
N ALA A 372 3.44 2.56 13.76
CA ALA A 372 2.91 3.86 13.36
C ALA A 372 2.63 3.90 11.86
N VAL A 373 1.69 4.73 11.44
CA VAL A 373 1.32 4.93 10.04
C VAL A 373 1.02 6.40 9.76
N THR A 374 1.50 6.89 8.62
CA THR A 374 1.12 8.22 8.13
C THR A 374 -0.28 8.14 7.51
N THR A 375 -1.25 8.72 8.19
CA THR A 375 -2.62 8.94 7.72
C THR A 375 -2.76 10.33 7.11
N TYR A 376 -3.91 10.62 6.51
CA TYR A 376 -4.18 11.90 5.85
C TYR A 376 -5.54 12.44 6.29
N ASP A 377 -5.60 13.75 6.56
CA ASP A 377 -6.86 14.44 6.84
C ASP A 377 -7.66 14.75 5.56
N ILE A 378 -8.81 15.43 5.71
CA ILE A 378 -9.67 15.81 4.58
C ILE A 378 -8.99 16.76 3.57
N SER A 379 -7.97 17.50 3.98
CA SER A 379 -7.19 18.38 3.12
C SER A 379 -6.00 17.66 2.47
N GLY A 380 -5.72 16.41 2.87
CA GLY A 380 -4.54 15.64 2.45
C GLY A 380 -3.28 15.96 3.24
N ALA A 381 -3.39 16.64 4.39
CA ALA A 381 -2.24 16.89 5.25
C ALA A 381 -1.83 15.58 5.94
N PRO A 382 -0.53 15.23 5.94
CA PRO A 382 -0.05 14.01 6.59
C PRO A 382 -0.12 14.14 8.10
N VAL A 383 -0.59 13.09 8.76
CA VAL A 383 -0.73 12.98 10.21
C VAL A 383 -0.13 11.64 10.64
N ASN A 384 0.82 11.64 11.57
CA ASN A 384 1.44 10.41 12.04
C ASN A 384 0.60 9.78 13.17
N LEU A 385 -0.05 8.66 12.90
CA LEU A 385 -0.85 7.92 13.88
C LEU A 385 -0.01 6.80 14.47
N GLN A 386 0.33 6.92 15.76
CA GLN A 386 1.12 5.92 16.50
C GLN A 386 0.23 5.06 17.38
N PHE A 387 0.54 3.76 17.46
CA PHE A 387 -0.20 2.79 18.26
C PHE A 387 0.66 2.25 19.41
N ARG A 388 0.01 1.95 20.54
CA ARG A 388 0.59 1.17 21.64
C ARG A 388 -0.42 0.18 22.19
N TRP A 389 0.10 -0.95 22.67
CA TRP A 389 -0.68 -2.00 23.31
C TRP A 389 -0.30 -2.08 24.78
N ALA A 390 -1.30 -2.14 25.66
CA ALA A 390 -1.11 -2.39 27.08
C ALA A 390 -1.91 -3.64 27.49
N LYS A 391 -1.27 -4.52 28.24
CA LYS A 391 -1.93 -5.71 28.78
C LYS A 391 -2.69 -5.31 30.04
N VAL A 392 -3.96 -5.67 30.14
CA VAL A 392 -4.84 -5.27 31.24
C VAL A 392 -5.19 -6.43 32.17
N ASP A 393 -5.12 -7.66 31.67
CA ASP A 393 -5.32 -8.87 32.45
C ASP A 393 -4.50 -10.03 31.86
N SER A 394 -4.13 -11.00 32.69
CA SER A 394 -3.29 -12.14 32.29
C SER A 394 -3.80 -13.43 32.89
N ALA A 395 -3.99 -14.46 32.05
CA ALA A 395 -4.42 -15.78 32.49
C ALA A 395 -3.40 -16.44 33.45
N THR A 396 -2.15 -15.96 33.50
CA THR A 396 -1.12 -16.45 34.43
C THR A 396 -1.43 -16.13 35.91
N LEU A 397 -2.35 -15.18 36.17
CA LEU A 397 -2.81 -14.86 37.51
C LEU A 397 -3.78 -15.90 38.10
N GLY A 398 -4.22 -16.88 37.30
CA GLY A 398 -5.01 -18.02 37.75
C GLY A 398 -6.49 -17.93 37.41
N ALA A 399 -7.32 -18.66 38.15
CA ALA A 399 -8.75 -18.80 37.86
C ALA A 399 -9.49 -17.45 37.94
N GLY A 400 -10.31 -17.15 36.92
CA GLY A 400 -11.04 -15.89 36.81
C GLY A 400 -10.33 -14.81 35.98
N HIS A 401 -9.09 -15.06 35.57
CA HIS A 401 -8.31 -14.15 34.71
C HIS A 401 -8.23 -14.65 33.27
N THR A 402 -8.13 -13.70 32.34
CA THR A 402 -7.99 -13.95 30.90
C THR A 402 -7.02 -12.97 30.27
N ASP A 403 -6.22 -13.43 29.32
CA ASP A 403 -5.34 -12.54 28.57
C ASP A 403 -6.13 -11.45 27.84
N THR A 404 -6.02 -10.22 28.33
CA THR A 404 -6.78 -9.08 27.82
C THR A 404 -5.85 -7.92 27.55
N TRP A 405 -6.05 -7.26 26.41
CA TRP A 405 -5.27 -6.13 25.96
C TRP A 405 -6.15 -4.94 25.58
N ASN A 406 -5.59 -3.74 25.68
CA ASN A 406 -6.18 -2.52 25.17
C ASN A 406 -5.22 -1.87 24.16
N LEU A 407 -5.80 -1.39 23.06
CA LEU A 407 -5.09 -0.62 22.03
C LEU A 407 -5.28 0.86 22.29
N PHE A 408 -4.19 1.62 22.14
CA PHE A 408 -4.16 3.06 22.28
C PHE A 408 -3.59 3.68 21.01
N TYR A 409 -4.11 4.85 20.64
CA TYR A 409 -3.49 5.71 19.65
C TYR A 409 -3.03 7.03 20.27
N GLN A 410 -1.95 7.59 19.74
CA GLN A 410 -1.40 8.84 20.22
C GLN A 410 -2.27 10.02 19.78
N VAL A 411 -2.70 10.84 20.74
CA VAL A 411 -3.46 12.08 20.50
C VAL A 411 -2.51 13.26 20.41
N ASN A 412 -1.53 13.36 21.31
CA ASN A 412 -0.58 14.48 21.32
C ASN A 412 0.78 14.02 21.90
N PRO A 413 1.85 13.90 21.09
CA PRO A 413 3.18 13.51 21.57
C PRO A 413 3.81 14.51 22.54
N ASN A 414 3.35 15.76 22.54
CA ASN A 414 3.86 16.86 23.36
C ASN A 414 2.90 17.26 24.49
N ALA A 415 1.95 16.39 24.83
CA ALA A 415 0.97 16.65 25.89
C ALA A 415 1.65 16.92 27.24
N THR A 416 1.20 17.95 27.94
CA THR A 416 1.65 18.31 29.29
C THR A 416 0.47 18.46 30.23
N GLY A 417 0.68 18.29 31.55
CA GLY A 417 -0.39 18.44 32.52
C GLY A 417 -1.52 17.43 32.28
N THR A 418 -2.75 17.95 32.20
CA THR A 418 -3.99 17.19 31.94
C THR A 418 -4.34 17.08 30.46
N GLN A 419 -3.48 17.52 29.54
CA GLN A 419 -3.69 17.32 28.10
C GLN A 419 -3.63 15.82 27.79
N VAL A 420 -4.56 15.32 26.97
CA VAL A 420 -4.58 13.91 26.57
C VAL A 420 -3.39 13.61 25.66
N ALA A 421 -2.53 12.70 26.10
CA ALA A 421 -1.38 12.19 25.36
C ALA A 421 -1.76 10.98 24.49
N TRP A 422 -2.50 10.03 25.08
CA TRP A 422 -2.96 8.81 24.42
C TRP A 422 -4.43 8.54 24.71
N GLN A 423 -5.12 7.98 23.72
CA GLN A 423 -6.53 7.60 23.79
C GLN A 423 -6.67 6.11 23.56
N ASN A 424 -7.38 5.44 24.47
CA ASN A 424 -7.81 4.05 24.34
C ASN A 424 -8.91 3.96 23.27
N VAL A 425 -8.87 2.91 22.46
CA VAL A 425 -9.94 2.61 21.47
C VAL A 425 -11.21 2.02 22.12
N ASN A 426 -11.25 1.95 23.44
CA ASN A 426 -12.36 1.50 24.28
C ASN A 426 -12.86 0.09 23.95
N THR A 427 -11.93 -0.80 23.58
CA THR A 427 -12.21 -2.19 23.24
C THR A 427 -11.26 -3.11 24.00
N ASN A 428 -11.82 -4.11 24.68
CA ASN A 428 -11.05 -5.18 25.31
C ASN A 428 -10.78 -6.28 24.29
N PHE A 429 -9.50 -6.52 23.99
CA PHE A 429 -9.05 -7.59 23.12
C PHE A 429 -8.67 -8.79 23.98
N THR A 430 -9.58 -9.75 24.08
CA THR A 430 -9.42 -10.97 24.89
C THR A 430 -8.90 -12.13 24.04
N PHE A 431 -7.99 -12.94 24.59
CA PHE A 431 -7.37 -14.06 23.89
C PHE A 431 -7.66 -15.38 24.59
N SER A 432 -7.90 -16.43 23.79
CA SER A 432 -8.01 -17.80 24.28
C SER A 432 -6.63 -18.39 24.60
N ALA A 433 -6.61 -19.53 25.30
CA ALA A 433 -5.37 -20.27 25.56
C ALA A 433 -4.61 -20.70 24.29
N SER A 434 -5.25 -20.68 23.12
CA SER A 434 -4.62 -20.95 21.82
C SER A 434 -3.91 -19.73 21.20
N GLY A 435 -3.92 -18.57 21.87
CA GLY A 435 -3.38 -17.31 21.35
C GLY A 435 -4.27 -16.62 20.31
N GLN A 436 -5.44 -17.19 20.00
CA GLN A 436 -6.42 -16.58 19.10
C GLN A 436 -7.35 -15.63 19.87
N MET A 437 -7.64 -14.48 19.27
CA MET A 437 -8.60 -13.51 19.80
C MET A 437 -10.01 -14.14 19.89
N SER A 438 -10.66 -13.99 21.05
CA SER A 438 -11.95 -14.59 21.34
C SER A 438 -12.77 -13.68 22.28
N PRO A 439 -13.91 -13.11 21.83
CA PRO A 439 -14.48 -13.24 20.49
C PRO A 439 -13.62 -12.56 19.41
N ALA A 440 -13.78 -12.97 18.15
CA ALA A 440 -13.09 -12.31 17.04
C ALA A 440 -13.62 -10.88 16.84
N ILE A 441 -12.71 -9.91 16.84
CA ILE A 441 -13.02 -8.50 16.57
C ILE A 441 -12.43 -8.14 15.20
N PRO A 442 -13.24 -8.05 14.13
CA PRO A 442 -12.72 -7.83 12.78
C PRO A 442 -12.24 -6.39 12.57
N SER A 443 -12.81 -5.42 13.29
CA SER A 443 -12.47 -4.01 13.14
C SER A 443 -12.89 -3.18 14.35
N VAL A 444 -12.26 -2.02 14.52
CA VAL A 444 -12.61 -0.99 15.51
C VAL A 444 -12.61 0.39 14.83
N GLU A 445 -13.64 1.19 15.07
CA GLU A 445 -13.73 2.57 14.58
C GLU A 445 -13.06 3.53 15.57
N LEU A 446 -12.18 4.41 15.07
CA LEU A 446 -11.62 5.49 15.88
C LEU A 446 -12.53 6.72 15.81
N THR A 447 -13.62 6.72 16.57
CA THR A 447 -14.64 7.78 16.51
C THR A 447 -14.04 9.17 16.75
N ASN A 448 -14.18 10.08 15.77
CA ASN A 448 -13.68 11.45 15.84
C ASN A 448 -12.20 11.53 16.28
N ALA A 449 -11.36 10.67 15.72
CA ALA A 449 -9.94 10.67 15.99
C ALA A 449 -9.31 12.04 15.72
N VAL A 450 -8.57 12.54 16.69
CA VAL A 450 -7.78 13.77 16.59
C VAL A 450 -6.35 13.45 16.97
N VAL A 451 -5.40 13.93 16.17
CA VAL A 451 -3.96 13.82 16.44
C VAL A 451 -3.33 15.18 16.26
N ASN A 452 -2.66 15.68 17.29
CA ASN A 452 -1.99 16.98 17.31
C ASN A 452 -2.91 18.15 16.93
N GLY A 453 -4.20 18.06 17.27
CA GLY A 453 -5.23 19.04 16.92
C GLY A 453 -5.80 18.90 15.49
N VAL A 454 -5.29 17.97 14.68
CA VAL A 454 -5.80 17.68 13.34
C VAL A 454 -6.85 16.57 13.42
N ALA A 455 -8.06 16.84 12.90
CA ALA A 455 -9.14 15.87 12.86
C ALA A 455 -8.94 14.86 11.72
N LEU A 456 -8.87 13.57 12.07
CA LEU A 456 -8.79 12.46 11.13
C LEU A 456 -10.16 11.89 10.76
N GLY A 457 -11.25 12.39 11.35
CA GLY A 457 -12.59 11.82 11.17
C GLY A 457 -12.74 10.53 11.96
N SER A 458 -13.38 9.50 11.38
CA SER A 458 -13.56 8.20 12.02
C SER A 458 -12.95 7.06 11.20
N PRO A 459 -11.62 6.98 11.08
CA PRO A 459 -11.00 5.87 10.36
C PRO A 459 -11.26 4.54 11.06
N VAL A 460 -11.53 3.49 10.28
CA VAL A 460 -11.74 2.13 10.77
C VAL A 460 -10.42 1.37 10.74
N ILE A 461 -9.97 0.91 11.91
CA ILE A 461 -8.88 -0.08 12.00
C ILE A 461 -9.49 -1.44 11.68
N ASN A 462 -9.08 -2.02 10.56
CA ASN A 462 -9.46 -3.34 10.12
C ASN A 462 -8.38 -4.36 10.49
N PHE A 463 -8.72 -5.28 11.39
CA PHE A 463 -7.88 -6.41 11.74
C PHE A 463 -8.13 -7.60 10.82
N GLY A 464 -9.36 -7.73 10.29
CA GLY A 464 -9.83 -8.97 9.69
C GLY A 464 -9.95 -10.11 10.71
N THR A 465 -10.48 -11.25 10.30
CA THR A 465 -10.67 -12.40 11.20
C THR A 465 -9.31 -12.99 11.58
N GLY A 466 -8.97 -12.95 12.88
CA GLY A 466 -7.69 -13.46 13.39
C GLY A 466 -6.46 -12.62 13.01
N GLY A 467 -6.63 -11.35 12.63
CA GLY A 467 -5.49 -10.49 12.27
C GLY A 467 -4.66 -10.01 13.44
N VAL A 468 -5.18 -10.08 14.66
CA VAL A 468 -4.39 -9.90 15.88
C VAL A 468 -4.39 -11.20 16.68
N THR A 469 -3.19 -11.64 17.04
CA THR A 469 -2.94 -12.88 17.79
C THR A 469 -2.09 -12.58 19.02
N GLN A 470 -2.01 -13.54 19.93
CA GLN A 470 -1.16 -13.48 21.10
C GLN A 470 -0.33 -14.75 21.22
N PHE A 471 0.91 -14.70 20.74
CA PHE A 471 1.88 -15.77 20.85
C PHE A 471 3.12 -15.30 21.58
N ALA A 472 3.89 -16.26 22.12
CA ALA A 472 5.16 -15.95 22.77
C ALA A 472 6.12 -15.24 21.80
N ASP A 473 6.74 -14.17 22.27
CA ASP A 473 7.81 -13.45 21.59
C ASP A 473 8.98 -13.32 22.56
N ALA A 474 10.19 -13.71 22.14
CA ALA A 474 11.35 -13.75 23.01
C ALA A 474 11.77 -12.36 23.54
N ASN A 475 11.39 -11.30 22.84
CA ASN A 475 11.71 -9.92 23.20
C ASN A 475 10.52 -9.20 23.84
N GLY A 476 9.38 -9.87 24.02
CA GLY A 476 8.18 -9.27 24.62
C GLY A 476 7.56 -8.13 23.80
N ASN A 477 7.83 -8.08 22.49
CA ASN A 477 7.39 -6.98 21.61
C ASN A 477 6.12 -7.31 20.83
N VAL A 478 5.48 -6.27 20.28
CA VAL A 478 4.48 -6.46 19.22
C VAL A 478 5.20 -6.68 17.90
N GLN A 479 4.87 -7.77 17.22
CA GLN A 479 5.30 -8.01 15.84
C GLN A 479 4.20 -7.52 14.90
N VAL A 480 4.39 -6.35 14.30
CA VAL A 480 3.43 -5.80 13.33
C VAL A 480 3.72 -6.37 11.95
N ASN A 481 2.84 -7.24 11.46
CA ASN A 481 2.97 -7.87 10.14
C ASN A 481 2.43 -6.97 9.01
N GLN A 482 1.42 -6.16 9.30
CA GLN A 482 0.82 -5.24 8.32
C GLN A 482 0.30 -4.00 9.04
N ILE A 483 0.65 -2.84 8.48
CA ILE A 483 0.05 -1.56 8.84
C ILE A 483 -0.03 -0.69 7.58
N GLN A 484 -1.22 -0.57 6.99
CA GLN A 484 -1.45 0.13 5.73
C GLN A 484 -2.74 0.95 5.79
N GLN A 485 -2.83 2.01 4.99
CA GLN A 485 -3.98 2.91 4.98
C GLN A 485 -4.33 3.37 3.57
N ASP A 486 -5.55 3.87 3.37
CA ASP A 486 -6.15 4.14 2.06
C ASP A 486 -6.06 5.61 1.58
N GLY A 487 -5.79 6.55 2.47
CA GLY A 487 -5.66 7.98 2.19
C GLY A 487 -4.38 8.37 1.45
N PHE A 488 -4.38 9.55 0.85
CA PHE A 488 -3.23 10.11 0.14
C PHE A 488 -3.39 11.62 -0.03
N PRO A 489 -2.27 12.37 -0.17
CA PRO A 489 -2.33 13.80 -0.42
C PRO A 489 -2.76 14.07 -1.87
N ALA A 490 -3.15 15.30 -2.16
CA ALA A 490 -3.43 15.71 -3.53
C ALA A 490 -2.19 15.52 -4.43
N GLY A 491 -2.41 15.17 -5.70
CA GLY A 491 -1.35 14.92 -6.67
C GLY A 491 -1.59 15.64 -7.99
N GLN A 492 -0.53 16.10 -8.64
CA GLN A 492 -0.58 16.62 -10.01
C GLN A 492 -0.20 15.52 -10.99
N LEU A 493 -0.88 15.45 -12.13
CA LEU A 493 -0.52 14.53 -13.21
C LEU A 493 0.88 14.87 -13.75
N GLN A 494 1.83 13.94 -13.64
CA GLN A 494 3.21 14.12 -14.10
C GLN A 494 3.42 13.54 -15.50
N SER A 495 2.84 12.38 -15.79
CA SER A 495 2.96 11.73 -17.09
C SER A 495 1.78 10.81 -17.38
N VAL A 496 1.57 10.55 -18.66
CA VAL A 496 0.57 9.62 -19.18
C VAL A 496 1.29 8.51 -19.93
N GLY A 497 0.81 7.27 -19.80
CA GLY A 497 1.31 6.12 -20.53
C GLY A 497 0.20 5.13 -20.86
N VAL A 498 0.55 4.07 -21.58
CA VAL A 498 -0.39 3.00 -21.97
C VAL A 498 -0.06 1.72 -21.22
N GLY A 499 -1.02 1.21 -20.44
CA GLY A 499 -0.94 -0.07 -19.76
C GLY A 499 -1.13 -1.26 -20.72
N THR A 500 -0.83 -2.45 -20.23
CA THR A 500 -0.93 -3.72 -21.00
C THR A 500 -2.36 -4.19 -21.29
N ASN A 501 -3.36 -3.54 -20.68
CA ASN A 501 -4.79 -3.80 -20.89
C ASN A 501 -5.44 -2.80 -21.87
N GLY A 502 -4.67 -1.95 -22.55
CA GLY A 502 -5.20 -0.90 -23.42
C GLY A 502 -5.82 0.27 -22.66
N ARG A 503 -5.54 0.39 -21.36
CA ARG A 503 -5.90 1.58 -20.58
C ARG A 503 -4.79 2.60 -20.61
N ILE A 504 -5.19 3.86 -20.62
CA ILE A 504 -4.32 5.00 -20.41
C ILE A 504 -4.14 5.17 -18.90
N VAL A 505 -2.89 5.18 -18.44
CA VAL A 505 -2.52 5.32 -17.02
C VAL A 505 -1.85 6.68 -16.80
N GLY A 506 -2.30 7.40 -15.78
CA GLY A 506 -1.66 8.63 -15.29
C GLY A 506 -0.79 8.36 -14.08
N ASN A 507 0.46 8.86 -14.09
CA ASN A 507 1.34 8.89 -12.93
C ASN A 507 1.23 10.27 -12.26
N TYR A 508 0.94 10.28 -10.96
CA TYR A 508 0.75 11.51 -10.19
C TYR A 508 1.92 11.78 -9.24
N SER A 509 2.11 13.06 -8.88
CA SER A 509 3.19 13.51 -8.00
C SER A 509 3.15 12.96 -6.58
N ASN A 510 1.99 12.45 -6.14
CA ASN A 510 1.81 11.75 -4.88
C ASN A 510 2.16 10.25 -4.96
N GLY A 511 2.74 9.80 -6.08
CA GLY A 511 3.15 8.41 -6.31
C GLY A 511 2.02 7.46 -6.69
N ARG A 512 0.80 7.97 -6.94
CA ARG A 512 -0.35 7.16 -7.37
C ARG A 512 -0.35 6.97 -8.89
N ASN A 513 -0.75 5.77 -9.30
CA ASN A 513 -1.03 5.40 -10.68
C ASN A 513 -2.54 5.18 -10.81
N LEU A 514 -3.20 5.92 -11.71
CA LEU A 514 -4.64 5.78 -11.94
C LEU A 514 -4.92 5.50 -13.41
N ASP A 515 -5.88 4.60 -13.66
CA ASP A 515 -6.46 4.39 -14.98
C ASP A 515 -7.35 5.59 -15.32
N LEU A 516 -7.04 6.30 -16.41
CA LEU A 516 -7.73 7.52 -16.84
C LEU A 516 -8.74 7.27 -17.95
N ALA A 517 -8.46 6.32 -18.83
CA ALA A 517 -9.31 5.98 -19.96
C ALA A 517 -9.04 4.57 -20.48
N GLU A 518 -10.02 3.97 -21.15
CA GLU A 518 -9.90 2.72 -21.89
C GLU A 518 -9.94 2.99 -23.39
N ILE A 519 -8.95 2.50 -24.12
CA ILE A 519 -8.87 2.67 -25.57
C ILE A 519 -9.70 1.56 -26.22
N SER A 520 -10.71 1.96 -26.99
CA SER A 520 -11.56 1.02 -27.72
C SER A 520 -10.95 0.71 -29.08
N VAL A 521 -10.90 -0.58 -29.43
CA VAL A 521 -10.48 -1.02 -30.76
C VAL A 521 -11.72 -1.17 -31.66
N ALA A 522 -11.69 -0.51 -32.81
CA ALA A 522 -12.74 -0.59 -33.82
C ALA A 522 -12.44 -1.69 -34.85
N THR A 523 -13.44 -2.47 -35.22
CA THR A 523 -13.38 -3.44 -36.31
C THR A 523 -14.47 -3.22 -37.34
N PHE A 524 -14.27 -3.78 -38.54
CA PHE A 524 -15.16 -3.62 -39.68
C PHE A 524 -15.34 -4.94 -40.40
N ASN A 525 -16.58 -5.28 -40.77
CA ASN A 525 -16.87 -6.45 -41.60
C ASN A 525 -16.11 -6.40 -42.93
N GLY A 526 -16.05 -5.21 -43.55
CA GLY A 526 -15.35 -4.97 -44.81
C GLY A 526 -14.11 -4.09 -44.66
N THR A 527 -13.09 -4.53 -43.91
CA THR A 527 -11.89 -3.71 -43.61
C THR A 527 -11.16 -3.17 -44.85
N ASN A 528 -11.18 -3.91 -45.98
CA ASN A 528 -10.55 -3.47 -47.24
C ASN A 528 -11.41 -2.49 -48.06
N PHE A 529 -12.67 -2.27 -47.67
CA PHE A 529 -13.58 -1.31 -48.32
C PHE A 529 -13.59 0.06 -47.64
N LEU A 530 -12.78 0.24 -46.58
CA LEU A 530 -12.57 1.55 -45.95
C LEU A 530 -11.93 2.52 -46.94
N LYS A 531 -12.43 3.76 -46.95
CA LYS A 531 -11.88 4.84 -47.77
C LYS A 531 -10.61 5.37 -47.11
N ARG A 532 -9.51 5.43 -47.86
CA ARG A 532 -8.26 6.04 -47.37
C ARG A 532 -8.39 7.55 -47.31
N VAL A 533 -7.87 8.13 -46.24
CA VAL A 533 -7.65 9.57 -46.09
C VAL A 533 -6.19 9.84 -45.72
N ASN A 534 -5.78 11.10 -45.83
CA ASN A 534 -4.39 11.51 -45.61
C ASN A 534 -3.88 11.12 -44.21
N GLY A 535 -2.59 10.86 -44.09
CA GLY A 535 -1.97 10.59 -42.78
C GLY A 535 -2.18 9.18 -42.23
N GLY A 536 -2.56 8.21 -43.07
CA GLY A 536 -2.73 6.81 -42.68
C GLY A 536 -4.02 6.52 -41.90
N ALA A 537 -5.03 7.37 -42.11
CA ALA A 537 -6.36 7.19 -41.54
C ALA A 537 -7.36 6.70 -42.59
N PHE A 538 -8.51 6.23 -42.12
CA PHE A 538 -9.54 5.57 -42.89
C PHE A 538 -10.92 6.10 -42.47
N GLU A 539 -11.81 6.24 -43.45
CA GLU A 539 -13.22 6.60 -43.26
C GLU A 539 -14.12 5.42 -43.64
N VAL A 540 -15.25 5.33 -42.96
CA VAL A 540 -16.26 4.30 -43.20
C VAL A 540 -16.95 4.53 -44.55
N THR A 541 -17.22 3.44 -45.25
CA THR A 541 -18.05 3.39 -46.46
C THR A 541 -19.20 2.40 -46.27
N ASP A 542 -20.21 2.47 -47.15
CA ASP A 542 -21.30 1.49 -47.17
C ASP A 542 -20.77 0.05 -47.33
N GLY A 543 -19.68 -0.14 -48.08
CA GLY A 543 -19.05 -1.44 -48.30
C GLY A 543 -18.25 -1.96 -47.09
N SER A 544 -17.76 -1.09 -46.21
CA SER A 544 -17.06 -1.53 -44.99
C SER A 544 -18.01 -1.92 -43.84
N GLY A 545 -19.22 -1.36 -43.84
CA GLY A 545 -20.12 -1.39 -42.70
C GLY A 545 -19.67 -0.44 -41.58
N GLN A 546 -20.54 -0.25 -40.56
CA GLN A 546 -20.23 0.60 -39.41
C GLN A 546 -19.13 0.01 -38.53
N ALA A 547 -18.50 0.88 -37.72
CA ALA A 547 -17.50 0.45 -36.75
C ALA A 547 -18.13 -0.38 -35.62
N LEU A 548 -17.51 -1.53 -35.34
CA LEU A 548 -17.86 -2.41 -34.23
C LEU A 548 -16.81 -2.27 -33.15
N TYR A 549 -17.22 -1.74 -31.99
CA TYR A 549 -16.38 -1.61 -30.81
C TYR A 549 -16.52 -2.85 -29.92
N GLY A 550 -15.39 -3.44 -29.51
CA GLY A 550 -15.38 -4.65 -28.68
C GLY A 550 -13.98 -5.25 -28.56
N LYS A 551 -13.86 -6.41 -27.90
CA LYS A 551 -12.56 -7.10 -27.72
C LYS A 551 -12.10 -7.78 -29.01
N ALA A 552 -11.60 -6.98 -29.94
CA ALA A 552 -10.87 -7.45 -31.11
C ALA A 552 -9.48 -6.82 -31.14
N GLY A 553 -8.46 -7.65 -31.28
CA GLY A 553 -7.07 -7.25 -31.09
C GLY A 553 -6.74 -6.89 -29.63
N THR A 554 -5.45 -6.83 -29.32
CA THR A 554 -4.95 -6.41 -28.01
C THR A 554 -4.04 -5.21 -28.18
N ILE A 555 -4.20 -4.19 -27.35
CA ILE A 555 -3.33 -3.01 -27.38
C ILE A 555 -2.05 -3.32 -26.61
N VAL A 556 -0.93 -3.02 -27.25
CA VAL A 556 0.41 -3.14 -26.65
C VAL A 556 0.96 -1.74 -26.49
N GLY A 557 1.18 -1.32 -25.24
CA GLY A 557 1.81 -0.04 -24.90
C GLY A 557 3.30 -0.01 -25.24
N SER A 558 3.88 1.19 -25.27
CA SER A 558 5.28 1.45 -25.59
C SER A 558 5.74 0.72 -26.87
N SER A 559 4.88 0.69 -27.90
CA SER A 559 5.13 -0.05 -29.14
C SER A 559 4.55 0.70 -30.35
N LEU A 560 5.08 0.44 -31.54
CA LEU A 560 4.57 0.96 -32.80
C LEU A 560 4.49 -0.15 -33.85
N GLU A 561 3.44 -0.09 -34.67
CA GLU A 561 3.33 -0.91 -35.87
C GLU A 561 4.09 -0.24 -37.03
N GLY A 562 4.97 -0.99 -37.69
CA GLY A 562 5.66 -0.59 -38.91
C GLY A 562 4.75 -0.64 -40.15
N SER A 563 5.30 -0.23 -41.28
CA SER A 563 4.66 -0.47 -42.58
C SER A 563 4.54 -1.98 -42.82
N ASN A 564 3.45 -2.42 -43.45
CA ASN A 564 3.34 -3.82 -43.91
C ASN A 564 3.97 -4.03 -45.31
N THR A 565 4.71 -3.04 -45.81
CA THR A 565 5.47 -3.12 -47.05
C THR A 565 6.84 -3.73 -46.79
N ASP A 566 7.16 -4.84 -47.46
CA ASP A 566 8.52 -5.36 -47.54
C ASP A 566 9.21 -4.79 -48.79
N ILE A 567 10.32 -4.09 -48.58
CA ILE A 567 11.09 -3.43 -49.63
C ILE A 567 11.65 -4.45 -50.65
N ALA A 568 12.08 -5.63 -50.20
CA ALA A 568 12.65 -6.65 -51.09
C ALA A 568 11.58 -7.21 -52.06
N ASP A 569 10.38 -7.47 -51.54
CA ASP A 569 9.25 -7.93 -52.35
C ASP A 569 8.80 -6.84 -53.34
N GLU A 570 8.70 -5.58 -52.90
CA GLU A 570 8.29 -4.48 -53.78
C GLU A 570 9.33 -4.20 -54.88
N PHE A 571 10.63 -4.29 -54.61
CA PHE A 571 11.66 -4.17 -55.66
C PHE A 571 11.58 -5.32 -56.66
N THR A 572 11.28 -6.54 -56.21
CA THR A 572 11.08 -7.68 -57.11
C THR A 572 9.85 -7.46 -58.01
N LYS A 573 8.72 -7.01 -57.44
CA LYS A 573 7.52 -6.63 -58.21
C LYS A 573 7.81 -5.50 -59.19
N LEU A 574 8.61 -4.51 -58.80
CA LEU A 574 9.02 -3.40 -59.65
C LEU A 574 9.80 -3.89 -60.88
N ILE A 575 10.79 -4.77 -60.68
CA ILE A 575 11.58 -5.36 -61.77
C ILE A 575 10.66 -6.14 -62.73
N VAL A 576 9.78 -6.99 -62.21
CA VAL A 576 8.85 -7.79 -63.02
C VAL A 576 7.89 -6.88 -63.81
N THR A 577 7.34 -5.86 -63.16
CA THR A 577 6.40 -4.93 -63.81
C THR A 577 7.10 -4.07 -64.88
N GLN A 578 8.34 -3.67 -64.66
CA GLN A 578 9.15 -2.97 -65.66
C GLN A 578 9.45 -3.86 -66.88
N GLN A 579 9.84 -5.12 -66.65
CA GLN A 579 10.06 -6.09 -67.74
C GLN A 579 8.77 -6.31 -68.56
N ALA A 580 7.62 -6.45 -67.88
CA ALA A 580 6.32 -6.58 -68.54
C ALA A 580 5.93 -5.32 -69.32
N TYR A 581 6.24 -4.12 -68.80
CA TYR A 581 6.05 -2.85 -69.50
C TYR A 581 6.91 -2.79 -70.78
N SER A 582 8.20 -3.13 -70.70
CA SER A 582 9.11 -3.18 -71.85
C SER A 582 8.72 -4.24 -72.89
N ALA A 583 8.16 -5.37 -72.46
CA ALA A 583 7.63 -6.39 -73.38
C ALA A 583 6.43 -5.84 -74.19
N ASN A 584 5.50 -5.15 -73.52
CA ASN A 584 4.33 -4.56 -74.18
C ASN A 584 4.71 -3.43 -75.16
N THR A 585 5.71 -2.60 -74.83
CA THR A 585 6.20 -1.58 -75.78
C THR A 585 6.84 -2.22 -77.02
N LYS A 586 7.53 -3.36 -76.86
CA LYS A 586 8.10 -4.11 -78.00
C LYS A 586 7.03 -4.70 -78.93
N VAL A 587 5.87 -5.09 -78.40
CA VAL A 587 4.73 -5.52 -79.23
C VAL A 587 4.21 -4.36 -80.08
N ILE A 588 4.15 -3.15 -79.52
CA ILE A 588 3.74 -1.95 -80.26
C ILE A 588 4.74 -1.61 -81.35
N THR A 589 6.05 -1.63 -81.07
CA THR A 589 7.07 -1.33 -82.08
C THR A 589 7.05 -2.36 -83.20
N THR A 590 6.94 -3.66 -82.88
CA THR A 590 6.85 -4.73 -83.89
C THR A 590 5.58 -4.59 -84.74
N SER A 591 4.44 -4.28 -84.09
CA SER A 591 3.18 -4.03 -84.81
C SER A 591 3.28 -2.81 -85.72
N ASN A 592 3.93 -1.74 -85.28
CA ASN A 592 4.17 -0.55 -86.08
C ASN A 592 5.09 -0.85 -87.29
N THR A 593 6.15 -1.63 -87.11
CA THR A 593 7.00 -2.11 -88.22
C THR A 593 6.18 -2.92 -89.23
N MET A 594 5.34 -3.86 -88.78
CA MET A 594 4.48 -4.62 -89.69
C MET A 594 3.47 -3.74 -90.46
N VAL A 595 2.92 -2.69 -89.82
CA VAL A 595 2.05 -1.72 -90.50
C VAL A 595 2.84 -0.90 -91.51
N GLN A 596 4.05 -0.46 -91.18
CA GLN A 596 4.93 0.25 -92.10
C GLN A 596 5.33 -0.63 -93.30
N ASP A 597 5.68 -1.89 -93.07
CA ASP A 597 6.00 -2.85 -94.13
C ASP A 597 4.78 -3.08 -95.04
N LEU A 598 3.58 -3.23 -94.47
CA LEU A 598 2.33 -3.33 -95.24
C LEU A 598 2.10 -2.08 -96.11
N LEU A 599 2.31 -0.88 -95.56
CA LEU A 599 2.16 0.38 -96.29
C LEU A 599 3.20 0.54 -97.40
N ASN A 600 4.40 -0.02 -97.22
CA ASN A 600 5.45 -0.03 -98.23
C ASN A 600 5.18 -1.05 -99.35
N VAL A 601 4.46 -2.14 -99.08
CA VAL A 601 3.99 -3.11 -100.11
C VAL A 601 2.84 -2.55 -100.96
N LEU A 602 2.09 -1.59 -100.43
CA LEU A 602 1.00 -0.89 -101.12
C LEU A 602 1.46 0.25 -102.05
N ARG A 603 2.74 0.64 -101.97
CA ARG A 603 3.39 1.58 -102.89
C ARG A 603 4.08 0.81 -104.01
#